data_AF-A0A6D2J837-F1
#
_entry.id   AF-A0A6D2J837-F1
#
_cell.length_a   1.000
_cell.length_b   1.000
_cell.length_c   1.000
_cell.angle_alpha   90.00
_cell.angle_beta   90.00
_cell.angle_gamma   90.00
#
_symmetry.space_group_name_H-M   'P 1'
#
loop_
_entity.id
_entity.type
_entity.pdbx_description
1 polymer ?
#
loop_
_entity_poly.entity_id
_entity_poly.type
_entity_poly.pdbx_seq_one_letter_code
_entity_poly.pdbx_strand_id
1 'polypeptide(L)'
;MRALNRTHYGNLPQRTKQDFQYLCDWQQQALLSPTPANFEAVSAAAESGHHFASIEEQFFRQKSRLQWLKAGDENTSTFHRAVRVYMERTD
;
A
#
# COMPACT_ATOMS: atom_id res chain seq x y z
N MET A 1 -11.64 11.69 16.04
CA MET A 1 -11.31 11.11 14.70
C MET A 1 -10.20 11.84 13.93
N ARG A 2 -10.08 13.18 13.97
CA ARG A 2 -9.05 13.90 13.18
C ARG A 2 -7.60 13.67 13.64
N ALA A 3 -7.35 13.46 14.93
CA ALA A 3 -6.00 13.26 15.47
C ALA A 3 -5.41 11.89 15.09
N LEU A 4 -6.18 10.80 15.21
CA LEU A 4 -5.78 9.44 14.82
C LEU A 4 -5.40 9.35 13.33
N ASN A 5 -6.18 9.98 12.44
CA ASN A 5 -5.87 10.08 11.01
C ASN A 5 -4.56 10.82 10.73
N ARG A 6 -4.18 11.78 11.56
CA ARG A 6 -2.97 12.59 11.35
C ARG A 6 -1.71 11.94 11.90
N THR A 7 -1.79 11.23 13.02
CA THR A 7 -0.63 10.59 13.66
C THR A 7 -0.38 9.16 13.18
N HIS A 8 -1.42 8.34 12.99
CA HIS A 8 -1.26 6.95 12.54
C HIS A 8 -1.28 6.81 11.02
N TYR A 9 -2.16 7.55 10.34
CA TYR A 9 -2.38 7.37 8.91
C TYR A 9 -1.65 8.38 8.02
N GLY A 10 -1.14 9.49 8.59
CA GLY A 10 -0.32 10.46 7.85
C GLY A 10 0.99 9.87 7.31
N ASN A 11 1.54 8.87 8.01
CA ASN A 11 2.76 8.17 7.62
C ASN A 11 2.49 6.89 6.80
N LEU A 12 1.22 6.52 6.59
CA LEU A 12 0.87 5.25 5.94
C LEU A 12 1.32 5.21 4.47
N PRO A 13 1.06 6.23 3.63
CA PRO A 13 1.55 6.23 2.25
C PRO A 13 3.08 6.21 2.16
N GLN A 14 3.75 6.83 3.14
CA GLN A 14 5.21 6.82 3.22
C GLN A 14 5.75 5.44 3.62
N ARG A 15 5.06 4.73 4.53
CA ARG A 15 5.38 3.35 4.91
C ARG A 15 5.14 2.38 3.77
N THR A 16 4.00 2.46 3.08
CA THR A 16 3.73 1.63 1.89
C THR A 16 4.83 1.83 0.84
N LYS A 17 5.25 3.09 0.61
CA LYS A 17 6.33 3.40 -0.32
C LYS A 17 7.69 2.82 0.11
N GLN A 18 8.02 2.90 1.40
CA GLN A 18 9.26 2.33 1.94
C GLN A 18 9.28 0.80 1.82
N ASP A 19 8.17 0.14 2.15
CA ASP A 19 8.03 -1.31 2.02
C ASP A 19 8.11 -1.76 0.56
N PHE A 20 7.50 -1.01 -0.36
CA PHE A 20 7.63 -1.27 -1.79
C PHE A 20 9.08 -1.16 -2.28
N GLN A 21 9.82 -0.14 -1.82
CA GLN A 21 11.23 0.01 -2.15
C GLN A 21 12.07 -1.15 -1.59
N TYR A 22 11.79 -1.57 -0.35
CA TYR A 22 12.45 -2.71 0.26
C TYR A 22 12.21 -4.02 -0.53
N LEU A 23 10.97 -4.23 -1.02
CA LEU A 23 10.65 -5.35 -1.91
C LEU A 23 11.44 -5.29 -3.22
N CYS A 24 11.54 -4.13 -3.87
CA CYS A 24 12.33 -3.97 -5.08
C CYS A 24 13.82 -4.27 -4.85
N ASP A 25 14.38 -3.86 -3.70
CA ASP A 25 15.78 -4.13 -3.35
C ASP A 25 16.04 -5.64 -3.22
N TRP A 26 15.16 -6.37 -2.52
CA TRP A 26 15.25 -7.83 -2.41
C TRP A 26 15.04 -8.54 -3.74
N GLN A 27 14.12 -8.07 -4.58
CA GLN A 27 13.92 -8.62 -5.93
C GLN A 27 15.18 -8.43 -6.78
N GLN A 28 15.81 -7.26 -6.71
CA GLN A 28 17.07 -7.00 -7.40
C GLN A 28 18.19 -7.92 -6.90
N GLN A 29 18.28 -8.13 -5.58
CA GLN A 29 19.25 -9.05 -5.01
C GLN A 29 19.00 -10.52 -5.40
N ALA A 30 17.74 -10.95 -5.49
CA ALA A 30 17.38 -12.28 -5.98
C ALA A 30 17.72 -12.46 -7.46
N LEU A 31 17.59 -11.42 -8.28
CA LEU A 31 18.00 -11.44 -9.69
C LEU A 31 19.52 -11.52 -9.85
N LEU A 32 20.28 -10.81 -9.01
CA LEU A 32 21.74 -10.82 -9.03
C LEU A 32 22.33 -12.10 -8.43
N SER A 33 21.67 -12.66 -7.42
CA SER A 33 22.07 -13.89 -6.73
C SER A 33 20.83 -14.75 -6.45
N PRO A 34 20.48 -15.66 -7.37
CA PRO A 34 19.30 -16.51 -7.21
C PRO A 34 19.60 -17.61 -6.19
N THR A 35 19.45 -17.28 -4.91
CA THR A 35 19.56 -18.22 -3.79
C THR A 35 18.18 -18.42 -3.15
N PRO A 36 17.89 -19.61 -2.58
CA PRO A 36 16.63 -19.87 -1.89
C PRO A 36 16.34 -18.86 -0.78
N ALA A 37 17.37 -18.42 -0.04
CA ALA A 37 17.25 -17.42 1.01
C ALA A 37 16.81 -16.05 0.47
N ASN A 38 17.30 -15.63 -0.70
CA ASN A 38 16.89 -14.38 -1.33
C ASN A 38 15.43 -14.44 -1.81
N PHE A 39 14.99 -15.58 -2.35
CA PHE A 39 13.59 -15.77 -2.73
C PHE A 39 12.65 -15.79 -1.51
N GLU A 40 13.08 -16.39 -0.40
CA GLU A 40 12.33 -16.36 0.86
C GLU A 40 12.21 -14.94 1.42
N ALA A 41 13.29 -14.15 1.36
CA ALA A 41 13.29 -12.74 1.73
C ALA A 41 12.34 -11.90 0.85
N VAL A 42 12.30 -12.15 -0.47
CA VAL A 42 11.32 -11.52 -1.38
C VAL A 42 9.90 -11.90 -0.99
N SER A 43 9.63 -13.17 -0.69
CA SER A 43 8.30 -13.63 -0.27
C SER A 43 7.85 -12.94 1.03
N ALA A 44 8.71 -12.88 2.04
CA ALA A 44 8.41 -12.22 3.31
C ALA A 44 8.18 -10.71 3.16
N ALA A 45 8.97 -10.05 2.29
CA ALA A 45 8.76 -8.64 1.95
C ALA A 45 7.45 -8.43 1.20
N ALA A 46 7.06 -9.35 0.30
CA ALA A 46 5.79 -9.28 -0.44
C ALA A 46 4.58 -9.42 0.48
N GLU A 47 4.60 -10.39 1.40
CA GLU A 47 3.53 -10.57 2.40
C GLU A 47 3.34 -9.32 3.26
N SER A 48 4.45 -8.72 3.71
CA SER A 48 4.44 -7.47 4.46
C SER A 48 3.85 -6.31 3.62
N GLY A 49 4.26 -6.19 2.36
CA GLY A 49 3.73 -5.20 1.42
C GLY A 49 2.22 -5.36 1.18
N HIS A 50 1.73 -6.60 1.02
CA HIS A 50 0.30 -6.88 0.90
C HIS A 50 -0.48 -6.48 2.16
N HIS A 51 0.08 -6.68 3.34
CA HIS A 51 -0.55 -6.26 4.59
C HIS A 51 -0.71 -4.73 4.67
N PHE A 52 0.35 -3.96 4.37
CA PHE A 52 0.27 -2.50 4.37
C PHE A 52 -0.66 -1.96 3.28
N ALA A 53 -0.66 -2.57 2.09
CA ALA A 53 -1.59 -2.24 1.02
C ALA A 53 -3.05 -2.42 1.44
N SER A 54 -3.37 -3.51 2.16
CA SER A 54 -4.73 -3.75 2.68
C SER A 54 -5.15 -2.72 3.74
N ILE A 55 -4.22 -2.30 4.60
CA ILE A 55 -4.50 -1.25 5.59
C ILE A 55 -4.74 0.10 4.89
N GLU A 56 -3.96 0.41 3.86
CA GLU A 56 -4.09 1.63 3.07
C GLU A 56 -5.41 1.68 2.31
N GLU A 57 -5.81 0.57 1.71
CA GLU A 57 -7.10 0.41 1.06
C GLU A 57 -8.26 0.64 2.06
N GLN A 58 -8.21 0.03 3.24
CA GLN A 58 -9.21 0.23 4.29
C GLN A 58 -9.29 1.69 4.77
N PHE A 59 -8.14 2.37 4.90
CA PHE A 59 -8.09 3.78 5.24
C PHE A 59 -8.77 4.65 4.17
N PHE A 60 -8.44 4.43 2.90
CA PHE A 60 -9.05 5.15 1.80
C PHE A 60 -10.54 4.86 1.68
N ARG A 61 -10.99 3.64 1.95
CA ARG A 61 -12.41 3.29 2.05
C ARG A 61 -13.14 4.12 3.10
N GLN A 62 -12.58 4.21 4.30
CA GLN A 62 -13.19 4.97 5.40
C GLN A 62 -13.26 6.46 5.08
N LYS A 63 -12.22 7.01 4.45
CA LYS A 63 -12.15 8.45 4.15
C LYS A 63 -12.97 8.85 2.92
N SER A 64 -12.99 8.03 1.86
CA SER A 64 -13.72 8.31 0.62
C SER A 64 -15.15 7.78 0.60
N ARG A 65 -15.57 6.92 1.55
CA ARG A 65 -16.89 6.27 1.57
C ARG A 65 -17.28 5.57 0.25
N LEU A 66 -16.31 5.26 -0.61
CA LEU A 66 -16.55 4.64 -1.92
C LEU A 66 -16.95 3.16 -1.74
N GLN A 67 -18.08 2.77 -2.32
CA GLN A 67 -18.55 1.37 -2.32
C GLN A 67 -17.85 0.49 -3.37
N TRP A 68 -17.09 1.07 -4.30
CA TRP A 68 -16.43 0.36 -5.40
C TRP A 68 -15.26 -0.53 -4.98
N LEU A 69 -14.77 -0.40 -3.74
CA LEU A 69 -13.70 -1.21 -3.16
C LEU A 69 -13.95 -2.73 -3.14
N LYS A 70 -15.18 -3.17 -3.43
CA LYS A 70 -15.52 -4.60 -3.41
C LYS A 70 -15.05 -5.37 -4.66
N ALA A 71 -14.51 -4.67 -5.66
CA ALA A 71 -14.19 -5.24 -6.98
C ALA A 71 -12.71 -5.62 -7.20
N GLY A 72 -11.84 -5.50 -6.19
CA GLY A 72 -10.46 -6.02 -6.27
C GLY A 72 -9.57 -5.24 -7.25
N ASP A 73 -9.46 -3.92 -7.09
CA ASP A 73 -8.57 -3.11 -7.95
C ASP A 73 -7.10 -3.07 -7.49
N GLU A 74 -6.75 -3.84 -6.45
CA GLU A 74 -5.38 -4.01 -5.93
C GLU A 74 -4.59 -2.71 -5.76
N ASN A 75 -5.21 -1.60 -5.32
CA ASN A 75 -4.56 -0.30 -5.21
C ASN A 75 -3.94 0.19 -6.54
N THR A 76 -4.63 -0.03 -7.67
CA THR A 76 -4.16 0.47 -8.98
C THR A 76 -4.14 2.00 -9.06
N SER A 77 -3.41 2.56 -10.02
CA SER A 77 -3.35 4.03 -10.21
C SER A 77 -4.73 4.68 -10.40
N THR A 78 -5.70 3.96 -10.97
CA THR A 78 -7.11 4.34 -11.12
C THR A 78 -7.82 4.50 -9.78
N PHE A 79 -7.58 3.58 -8.84
CA PHE A 79 -8.06 3.67 -7.46
C PHE A 79 -7.62 4.98 -6.81
N HIS A 80 -6.32 5.21 -6.81
CA HIS A 80 -5.72 6.37 -6.16
C HIS A 80 -6.18 7.69 -6.81
N ARG A 81 -6.47 7.69 -8.11
CA ARG A 81 -7.06 8.85 -8.80
C ARG A 81 -8.50 9.10 -8.37
N ALA A 82 -9.33 8.07 -8.32
CA ALA A 82 -10.72 8.19 -7.89
C ALA A 82 -10.84 8.64 -6.43
N VAL A 83 -9.99 8.07 -5.55
CA VAL A 83 -9.88 8.46 -4.14
C VAL A 83 -9.48 9.94 -3.99
N ARG A 84 -8.47 10.41 -4.75
CA ARG A 84 -8.06 11.84 -4.73
C ARG A 84 -9.20 12.77 -5.12
N VAL A 85 -9.86 12.51 -6.24
CA VAL A 85 -10.98 13.32 -6.73
C VAL A 85 -12.15 13.34 -5.74
N TYR A 86 -12.39 12.23 -5.03
CA TYR A 86 -13.43 12.18 -4.01
C TYR A 86 -13.04 13.00 -2.77
N MET A 87 -11.80 12.88 -2.30
CA MET A 87 -11.33 13.65 -1.14
C MET A 87 -11.43 15.15 -1.38
N GLU A 88 -11.04 15.63 -2.56
CA GLU A 88 -11.16 17.05 -2.97
C GLU A 88 -12.59 17.58 -3.00
N ARG A 89 -13.61 16.70 -3.09
CA ARG A 89 -15.03 17.06 -3.10
C ARG A 89 -15.67 17.07 -1.71
N THR A 90 -15.00 16.50 -0.71
CA THR A 90 -15.53 16.35 0.67
C THR A 90 -14.87 17.29 1.69
N ASP A 91 -13.85 18.05 1.29
CA ASP A 91 -13.27 19.17 2.05
C ASP A 91 -13.93 20.50 1.64
#